data_AF-A0A2V4DG35-F1
#
_entry.id   AF-A0A2V4DG35-F1
#
_cell.length_a   1.000
_cell.length_b   1.000
_cell.length_c   1.000
_cell.angle_alpha   90.00
_cell.angle_beta   90.00
_cell.angle_gamma   90.00
#
_symmetry.space_group_name_H-M   'P 1'
#
loop_
_entity.id
_entity.type
_entity.pdbx_description
1 polymer ?
#
loop_
_entity_poly.entity_id
_entity_poly.type
_entity_poly.pdbx_seq_one_letter_code
_entity_poly.pdbx_strand_id
1 'polypeptide(L)'
;MTGTFHGLSAARKRAITLKSTNDWEVTIISEFAPPKAEIEIVSEVQLNKAWRQEGSILYLETPWSEIHFEMPDGWSLEATHTDLLKVAEFVLLHPWIDGILDDWQPSRKSGKRAGLAFSGGIDSTAAMLLMPADTALIYNERDFVSGIKHANAFRLMDHLSKKHGRSVIRIKSNHETIRTNHGKAVGFSTDYACAVQVILLADYLDLDSLATGMPLENSYLYHGYRYRDFKRSWFWRLYGALFESIGLSIFQPVAGCSEEITNRIVQENGLIDYAQSCIRSTEPGTVCGRCWKCFRKNSMNGSKWQVSHEIETFLIKVPLKQAAATIYSFQRMADRKGRIPKKLRPYPQVEQFWNLDLTWMDKHFPPALELLPEKYRDSVEKKLAGYCEPMAQPYPIIGFDLYPNVTD
;
A
#
# COMPACT_ATOMS: atom_id res chain seq x y z
N MET A 1 28.09 16.11 -6.96
CA MET A 1 28.73 15.33 -8.03
C MET A 1 27.64 14.90 -8.99
N THR A 2 27.67 15.43 -10.20
CA THR A 2 26.73 15.16 -11.30
C THR A 2 27.00 13.79 -11.89
N GLY A 3 26.00 12.89 -11.87
CA GLY A 3 26.10 11.57 -12.47
C GLY A 3 25.04 11.39 -13.55
N THR A 4 25.47 11.39 -14.81
CA THR A 4 24.69 10.98 -15.98
C THR A 4 24.72 9.45 -16.10
N PHE A 5 23.56 8.83 -16.34
CA PHE A 5 23.45 7.39 -16.60
C PHE A 5 23.46 7.13 -18.12
N HIS A 6 24.46 6.40 -18.61
CA HIS A 6 24.44 5.79 -19.94
C HIS A 6 24.08 4.31 -19.86
N GLY A 7 23.31 3.86 -20.87
CA GLY A 7 22.65 2.57 -20.92
C GLY A 7 23.57 1.36 -21.00
N LEU A 8 23.06 0.23 -20.53
CA LEU A 8 23.64 -1.10 -20.72
C LEU A 8 22.88 -1.82 -21.82
N SER A 9 23.59 -2.25 -22.85
CA SER A 9 23.11 -3.18 -23.89
C SER A 9 23.74 -4.56 -23.70
N ALA A 10 23.00 -5.56 -24.19
CA ALA A 10 23.39 -6.93 -24.55
C ALA A 10 23.62 -7.97 -23.43
N ALA A 11 22.56 -8.73 -23.11
CA ALA A 11 22.63 -10.18 -22.98
C ALA A 11 21.25 -10.81 -23.27
N ARG A 12 21.23 -11.84 -24.12
CA ARG A 12 20.08 -12.41 -24.84
C ARG A 12 19.76 -13.83 -24.32
N LYS A 13 18.49 -14.25 -24.45
CA LYS A 13 17.91 -15.63 -24.39
C LYS A 13 17.57 -16.13 -22.97
N ARG A 14 16.36 -16.57 -22.63
CA ARG A 14 15.41 -17.51 -23.28
C ARG A 14 13.95 -17.20 -22.87
N ALA A 15 13.04 -17.12 -23.83
CA ALA A 15 11.60 -16.99 -23.59
C ALA A 15 10.96 -18.39 -23.47
N ILE A 16 10.27 -18.66 -22.36
CA ILE A 16 9.31 -19.76 -22.24
C ILE A 16 7.95 -19.10 -22.04
N THR A 17 7.11 -19.24 -23.06
CA THR A 17 5.72 -18.77 -23.06
C THR A 17 4.88 -19.75 -22.23
N LEU A 18 4.37 -19.32 -21.08
CA LEU A 18 3.32 -20.03 -20.34
C LEU A 18 2.06 -19.17 -20.34
N LYS A 19 1.02 -19.69 -21.01
CA LYS A 19 -0.36 -19.17 -20.95
C LYS A 19 -0.81 -19.19 -19.49
N SER A 20 -1.07 -18.03 -18.89
CA SER A 20 -1.57 -17.99 -17.51
C SER A 20 -3.09 -17.92 -17.44
N THR A 21 -3.65 -19.01 -16.94
CA THR A 21 -4.92 -19.01 -16.22
C THR A 21 -4.57 -18.88 -14.75
N ASN A 22 -4.71 -17.68 -14.18
CA ASN A 22 -5.17 -17.39 -12.81
C ASN A 22 -4.69 -16.01 -12.29
N ASP A 23 -5.64 -15.28 -11.69
CA ASP A 23 -5.62 -13.87 -11.27
C ASP A 23 -4.70 -13.53 -10.06
N TRP A 24 -3.51 -14.12 -9.97
CA TRP A 24 -2.53 -13.85 -8.89
C TRP A 24 -1.13 -13.50 -9.41
N GLU A 25 -0.95 -13.42 -10.72
CA GLU A 25 0.30 -13.05 -11.39
C GLU A 25 0.33 -11.56 -11.77
N VAL A 26 0.39 -10.69 -10.76
CA VAL A 26 0.98 -9.34 -10.91
C VAL A 26 2.16 -9.19 -9.95
N THR A 27 2.79 -10.30 -9.56
CA THR A 27 4.04 -10.28 -8.79
C THR A 27 5.18 -10.89 -9.58
N ILE A 28 5.34 -10.47 -10.84
CA ILE A 28 6.62 -10.50 -11.55
C ILE A 28 6.65 -9.29 -12.49
N ILE A 29 6.99 -8.12 -11.96
CA ILE A 29 7.82 -7.18 -12.71
C ILE A 29 9.12 -7.11 -11.92
N SER A 30 9.94 -8.11 -12.23
CA SER A 30 11.39 -8.17 -12.13
C SER A 30 12.07 -7.23 -11.11
N GLU A 31 12.85 -7.84 -10.21
CA GLU A 31 13.98 -7.17 -9.55
C GLU A 31 15.04 -6.64 -10.56
N PHE A 32 14.81 -6.83 -11.87
CA PHE A 32 15.64 -6.39 -12.99
C PHE A 32 14.77 -5.96 -14.19
N ALA A 33 14.24 -4.73 -14.16
CA ALA A 33 13.70 -3.93 -15.27
C ALA A 33 12.45 -4.46 -16.05
N PRO A 34 11.50 -3.59 -16.45
CA PRO A 34 10.41 -3.98 -17.35
C PRO A 34 10.94 -4.30 -18.76
N PRO A 35 10.29 -5.22 -19.50
CA PRO A 35 10.65 -5.54 -20.88
C PRO A 35 10.44 -4.32 -21.79
N LYS A 36 11.47 -3.95 -22.56
CA LYS A 36 11.36 -2.88 -23.56
C LYS A 36 10.67 -3.38 -24.83
N ALA A 37 9.61 -2.72 -25.25
CA ALA A 37 9.19 -2.70 -26.65
C ALA A 37 9.92 -1.56 -27.37
N GLU A 38 10.51 -1.84 -28.54
CA GLU A 38 11.12 -0.80 -29.38
C GLU A 38 10.03 -0.16 -30.25
N ILE A 39 9.72 1.11 -29.98
CA ILE A 39 8.97 2.00 -30.86
C ILE A 39 9.64 3.39 -30.79
N GLU A 40 9.97 3.97 -31.94
CA GLU A 40 10.41 5.36 -32.05
C GLU A 40 9.27 6.31 -31.68
N ILE A 41 9.57 7.35 -30.88
CA ILE A 41 8.65 8.47 -30.66
C ILE A 41 9.32 9.78 -31.04
N VAL A 42 8.58 10.57 -31.82
CA VAL A 42 8.89 11.90 -32.30
C VAL A 42 8.21 12.94 -31.39
N SER A 43 9.03 13.85 -30.86
CA SER A 43 8.82 15.26 -30.47
C SER A 43 7.75 15.74 -29.46
N GLU A 44 8.23 16.72 -28.68
CA GLU A 44 7.58 17.84 -27.98
C GLU A 44 6.66 17.56 -26.79
N VAL A 45 6.97 18.24 -25.68
CA VAL A 45 6.19 18.29 -24.43
C VAL A 45 4.76 18.71 -24.76
N GLN A 46 3.87 17.73 -24.79
CA GLN A 46 2.45 17.98 -24.91
C GLN A 46 1.94 18.50 -23.56
N LEU A 47 1.25 19.64 -23.60
CA LEU A 47 0.17 19.86 -22.63
C LEU A 47 -0.63 18.57 -22.53
N ASN A 48 -0.98 18.19 -21.31
CA ASN A 48 -1.74 17.00 -20.97
C ASN A 48 -3.17 17.04 -21.55
N LYS A 49 -3.29 16.99 -22.88
CA LYS A 49 -4.54 17.11 -23.65
C LYS A 49 -5.55 16.01 -23.30
N ALA A 50 -5.08 14.94 -22.68
CA ALA A 50 -5.90 13.85 -22.16
C ALA A 50 -6.63 14.20 -20.85
N TRP A 51 -6.18 15.23 -20.12
CA TRP A 51 -6.85 15.70 -18.92
C TRP A 51 -7.83 16.82 -19.25
N ARG A 52 -9.04 16.72 -18.71
CA ARG A 52 -10.10 17.72 -18.87
C ARG A 52 -10.85 17.89 -17.56
N GLN A 53 -11.24 19.12 -17.25
CA GLN A 53 -12.11 19.40 -16.11
C GLN A 53 -13.48 19.88 -16.59
N GLU A 54 -14.56 19.34 -15.99
CA GLU A 54 -15.92 19.85 -16.12
C GLU A 54 -16.54 20.04 -14.73
N GLY A 55 -16.71 21.29 -14.31
CA GLY A 55 -17.15 21.59 -12.95
C GLY A 55 -16.19 21.01 -11.92
N SER A 56 -16.70 20.17 -11.03
CA SER A 56 -15.90 19.47 -10.01
C SER A 56 -15.31 18.15 -10.49
N ILE A 57 -15.54 17.73 -11.73
CA ILE A 57 -15.06 16.42 -12.22
C ILE A 57 -13.82 16.60 -13.08
N LEU A 58 -12.75 15.91 -12.71
CA LEU A 58 -11.54 15.76 -13.50
C LEU A 58 -11.61 14.44 -14.27
N TYR A 59 -11.39 14.50 -15.57
CA TYR A 59 -11.35 13.36 -16.48
C TYR A 59 -9.93 13.13 -16.98
N LEU A 60 -9.57 11.86 -17.15
CA LEU A 60 -8.42 11.41 -17.94
C LEU A 60 -8.92 10.50 -19.06
N GLU A 61 -8.73 10.94 -20.30
CA GLU A 61 -8.92 10.12 -21.48
C GLU A 61 -7.75 9.14 -21.63
N THR A 62 -8.03 7.84 -21.62
CA THR A 62 -7.04 6.79 -21.89
C THR A 62 -7.32 6.16 -23.26
N PRO A 63 -6.38 5.38 -23.84
CA PRO A 63 -6.62 4.70 -25.12
C PRO A 63 -7.82 3.74 -25.15
N TRP A 64 -8.36 3.35 -23.99
CA TRP A 64 -9.41 2.33 -23.89
C TRP A 64 -10.72 2.86 -23.32
N SER A 65 -10.63 3.83 -22.41
CA SER A 65 -11.78 4.36 -21.67
C SER A 65 -11.46 5.70 -21.04
N GLU A 66 -12.48 6.49 -20.74
CA GLU A 66 -12.34 7.66 -19.87
C GLU A 66 -12.49 7.24 -18.40
N ILE A 67 -11.62 7.79 -17.54
CA ILE A 67 -11.75 7.67 -16.10
C ILE A 67 -11.94 9.05 -15.47
N HIS A 68 -12.48 9.09 -14.25
CA HIS A 68 -12.81 10.35 -13.59
C HIS A 68 -12.45 10.38 -12.10
N PHE A 69 -12.40 11.60 -11.58
CA PHE A 69 -12.20 11.95 -10.18
C PHE A 69 -13.14 13.12 -9.82
N GLU A 70 -13.98 12.95 -8.81
CA GLU A 70 -14.80 14.02 -8.24
C GLU A 70 -13.93 14.84 -7.27
N MET A 71 -13.43 15.98 -7.73
CA MET A 71 -12.48 16.84 -7.03
C MET A 71 -13.20 17.79 -6.05
N PRO A 72 -12.54 18.22 -4.96
CA PRO A 72 -13.13 19.13 -3.99
C PRO A 72 -13.43 20.52 -4.58
N ASP A 73 -14.41 21.21 -3.99
CA ASP A 73 -14.70 22.60 -4.33
C ASP A 73 -13.43 23.47 -4.22
N GLY A 74 -13.18 24.27 -5.25
CA GLY A 74 -12.00 25.14 -5.33
C GLY A 74 -10.75 24.49 -5.93
N TRP A 75 -10.74 23.17 -6.15
CA TRP A 75 -9.70 22.53 -6.94
C TRP A 75 -9.84 22.91 -8.43
N SER A 76 -8.72 23.13 -9.12
CA SER A 76 -8.68 23.48 -10.55
C SER A 76 -7.50 22.79 -11.24
N LEU A 77 -7.76 22.27 -12.44
CA LEU A 77 -6.78 21.67 -13.33
C LEU A 77 -5.74 22.70 -13.75
N GLU A 78 -6.16 23.93 -14.03
CA GLU A 78 -5.27 25.04 -14.43
C GLU A 78 -4.30 25.43 -13.32
N ALA A 79 -4.69 25.26 -12.06
CA ALA A 79 -3.84 25.51 -10.89
C ALA A 79 -2.96 24.31 -10.49
N THR A 80 -3.15 23.13 -11.11
CA THR A 80 -2.43 21.91 -10.79
C THR A 80 -1.16 21.81 -11.63
N HIS A 81 -0.02 21.64 -10.98
CA HIS A 81 1.27 21.54 -11.66
C HIS A 81 1.32 20.32 -12.60
N THR A 82 1.85 20.51 -13.80
CA THR A 82 1.90 19.48 -14.86
C THR A 82 2.62 18.21 -14.44
N ASP A 83 3.70 18.32 -13.66
CA ASP A 83 4.40 17.18 -13.05
C ASP A 83 3.48 16.25 -12.23
N LEU A 84 2.48 16.78 -11.51
CA LEU A 84 1.53 15.95 -10.76
C LEU A 84 0.67 15.13 -11.71
N LEU A 85 0.20 15.76 -12.79
CA LEU A 85 -0.59 15.08 -13.81
C LEU A 85 0.23 14.01 -14.55
N LYS A 86 1.50 14.31 -14.85
CA LYS A 86 2.44 13.38 -15.49
C LYS A 86 2.76 12.16 -14.61
N VAL A 87 2.98 12.38 -13.32
CA VAL A 87 3.19 11.29 -12.36
C VAL A 87 1.88 10.53 -12.11
N ALA A 88 0.73 11.20 -12.09
CA ALA A 88 -0.58 10.56 -12.01
C ALA A 88 -0.82 9.62 -13.21
N GLU A 89 -0.53 10.08 -14.44
CA GLU A 89 -0.55 9.23 -15.65
C GLU A 89 0.34 8.00 -15.47
N PHE A 90 1.57 8.19 -15.01
CA PHE A 90 2.50 7.08 -14.81
C PHE A 90 1.95 6.02 -13.85
N VAL A 91 1.47 6.43 -12.67
CA VAL A 91 0.96 5.46 -11.69
C VAL A 91 -0.36 4.81 -12.12
N LEU A 92 -1.14 5.46 -12.99
CA LEU A 92 -2.41 4.95 -13.50
C LEU A 92 -2.23 4.01 -14.71
N LEU A 93 -1.30 4.34 -15.60
CA LEU A 93 -1.22 3.75 -16.94
C LEU A 93 -0.04 2.80 -17.12
N HIS A 94 0.99 2.83 -16.27
CA HIS A 94 2.01 1.77 -16.26
C HIS A 94 1.40 0.46 -15.70
N PRO A 95 1.74 -0.74 -16.23
CA PRO A 95 2.67 -1.04 -17.32
C PRO A 95 2.00 -1.09 -18.71
N TRP A 96 0.80 -0.54 -18.86
CA TRP A 96 0.02 -0.63 -20.09
C TRP A 96 0.51 0.35 -21.17
N ILE A 97 1.10 1.47 -20.74
CA ILE A 97 1.71 2.48 -21.60
C ILE A 97 3.13 2.74 -21.11
N ASP A 98 4.09 2.60 -22.02
CA ASP A 98 5.50 2.87 -21.78
C ASP A 98 5.86 4.33 -22.12
N GLY A 99 7.05 4.77 -21.73
CA GLY A 99 7.61 6.07 -22.09
C GLY A 99 6.90 7.28 -21.48
N ILE A 100 5.98 7.08 -20.53
CA ILE A 100 5.24 8.18 -19.88
C ILE A 100 6.18 9.21 -19.25
N LEU A 101 7.31 8.76 -18.69
CA LEU A 101 8.30 9.62 -18.04
C LEU A 101 9.51 9.95 -18.93
N ASP A 102 9.50 9.57 -20.21
CA ASP A 102 10.63 9.81 -21.11
C ASP A 102 10.79 11.30 -21.38
N ASP A 103 12.04 11.77 -21.40
CA ASP A 103 12.46 13.17 -21.58
C ASP A 103 11.79 14.20 -20.63
N TRP A 104 11.09 13.72 -19.59
CA TRP A 104 10.43 14.57 -18.61
C TRP A 104 11.43 15.12 -17.60
N GLN A 105 11.38 16.44 -17.40
CA GLN A 105 12.20 17.15 -16.42
C GLN A 105 11.31 17.74 -15.33
N PRO A 106 11.29 17.15 -14.11
CA PRO A 106 10.46 17.63 -13.03
C PRO A 106 10.93 19.00 -12.53
N SER A 107 9.98 19.86 -12.19
CA SER A 107 10.18 21.24 -11.76
C SER A 107 9.34 21.65 -10.54
N ARG A 108 8.28 20.88 -10.21
CA ARG A 108 7.40 21.13 -9.06
C ARG A 108 8.20 21.26 -7.77
N LYS A 109 7.82 22.23 -6.94
CA LYS A 109 8.38 22.43 -5.61
C LYS A 109 7.54 21.73 -4.55
N SER A 110 8.21 21.34 -3.46
CA SER A 110 7.56 20.73 -2.31
C SER A 110 6.66 21.74 -1.60
N GLY A 111 5.51 21.26 -1.10
CA GLY A 111 4.64 22.02 -0.23
C GLY A 111 5.12 22.03 1.22
N LYS A 112 4.17 22.02 2.17
CA LYS A 112 4.45 22.16 3.61
C LYS A 112 3.76 21.15 4.52
N ARG A 113 2.81 20.39 3.98
CA ARG A 113 1.94 19.48 4.73
C ARG A 113 2.06 18.04 4.21
N ALA A 114 1.94 17.04 5.08
CA ALA A 114 1.88 15.65 4.64
C ALA A 114 0.49 15.25 4.12
N GLY A 115 0.44 14.39 3.10
CA GLY A 115 -0.78 13.75 2.62
C GLY A 115 -0.77 12.23 2.83
N LEU A 116 -1.90 11.66 3.25
CA LEU A 116 -2.06 10.22 3.47
C LEU A 116 -3.18 9.66 2.59
N ALA A 117 -2.84 8.66 1.78
CA ALA A 117 -3.82 7.77 1.15
C ALA A 117 -4.45 6.90 2.24
N PHE A 118 -5.55 7.40 2.80
CA PHE A 118 -6.20 6.86 3.96
C PHE A 118 -7.25 5.83 3.52
N SER A 119 -7.21 4.61 4.05
CA SER A 119 -8.14 3.52 3.67
C SER A 119 -9.24 3.25 4.71
N GLY A 120 -9.07 3.78 5.92
CA GLY A 120 -9.87 3.44 7.10
C GLY A 120 -9.61 2.05 7.71
N GLY A 121 -8.66 1.28 7.16
CA GLY A 121 -8.14 0.08 7.79
C GLY A 121 -7.18 0.36 8.94
N ILE A 122 -6.80 -0.68 9.68
CA ILE A 122 -5.92 -0.60 10.86
C ILE A 122 -4.59 0.10 10.52
N ASP A 123 -3.87 -0.37 9.50
CA ASP A 123 -2.53 0.15 9.18
C ASP A 123 -2.54 1.62 8.76
N SER A 124 -3.50 2.04 7.93
CA SER A 124 -3.63 3.46 7.56
C SER A 124 -4.09 4.33 8.73
N THR A 125 -4.83 3.76 9.69
CA THR A 125 -5.22 4.46 10.92
C THR A 125 -4.03 4.61 11.88
N ALA A 126 -3.19 3.58 12.00
CA ALA A 126 -1.93 3.67 12.73
C ALA A 126 -0.99 4.72 12.11
N ALA A 127 -0.86 4.73 10.78
CA ALA A 127 -0.11 5.76 10.07
C ALA A 127 -0.64 7.17 10.39
N MET A 128 -1.96 7.38 10.28
CA MET A 128 -2.63 8.63 10.62
C MET A 128 -2.32 9.12 12.06
N LEU A 129 -2.21 8.21 13.03
CA LEU A 129 -1.92 8.52 14.44
C LEU A 129 -0.45 8.91 14.66
N LEU A 130 0.48 8.28 13.93
CA LEU A 130 1.91 8.60 13.99
C LEU A 130 2.24 9.91 13.25
N MET A 131 1.55 10.21 12.15
CA MET A 131 1.79 11.42 11.35
C MET A 131 1.36 12.73 12.08
N PRO A 132 1.85 13.91 11.64
CA PRO A 132 1.41 15.20 12.15
C PRO A 132 -0.12 15.35 12.18
N ALA A 133 -0.65 16.07 13.17
CA ALA A 133 -2.09 16.24 13.36
C ALA A 133 -2.77 16.93 12.17
N ASP A 134 -2.03 17.84 11.52
CA ASP A 134 -2.45 18.53 10.33
C ASP A 134 -2.31 17.67 9.07
N THR A 135 -1.87 16.41 9.07
CA THR A 135 -1.81 15.57 7.84
C THR A 135 -3.15 15.54 7.10
N ALA A 136 -3.15 15.78 5.79
CA ALA A 136 -4.34 15.65 4.94
C ALA A 136 -4.71 14.17 4.75
N LEU A 137 -5.96 13.81 5.03
CA LEU A 137 -6.46 12.44 4.86
C LEU A 137 -7.32 12.36 3.61
N ILE A 138 -6.90 11.55 2.63
CA ILE A 138 -7.59 11.40 1.35
C ILE A 138 -8.03 9.95 1.16
N TYR A 139 -9.31 9.74 0.90
CA TYR A 139 -9.93 8.43 0.68
C TYR A 139 -10.33 8.26 -0.78
N ASN A 140 -9.89 7.17 -1.40
CA ASN A 140 -10.39 6.72 -2.69
C ASN A 140 -11.74 6.02 -2.51
N GLU A 141 -12.80 6.62 -3.05
CA GLU A 141 -14.15 6.08 -3.04
C GLU A 141 -14.52 5.55 -4.43
N ARG A 142 -14.90 4.27 -4.50
CA ARG A 142 -15.37 3.69 -5.76
C ARG A 142 -16.83 4.08 -5.94
N ASP A 143 -17.14 4.67 -7.07
CA ASP A 143 -18.51 5.01 -7.48
C ASP A 143 -19.04 4.13 -8.61
N PHE A 144 -18.37 3.00 -8.83
CA PHE A 144 -18.74 1.97 -9.79
C PHE A 144 -18.95 0.61 -9.11
N VAL A 145 -19.57 -0.32 -9.83
CA VAL A 145 -19.90 -1.64 -9.28
C VAL A 145 -18.64 -2.42 -8.93
N SER A 146 -18.46 -2.75 -7.66
CA SER A 146 -17.34 -3.57 -7.20
C SER A 146 -17.63 -4.39 -5.95
N GLY A 147 -16.73 -5.34 -5.67
CA GLY A 147 -16.74 -6.15 -4.44
C GLY A 147 -16.31 -5.39 -3.17
N ILE A 148 -15.82 -4.15 -3.30
CA ILE A 148 -15.49 -3.29 -2.15
C ILE A 148 -16.73 -2.58 -1.67
N LYS A 149 -16.90 -2.54 -0.35
CA LYS A 149 -17.96 -1.85 0.38
C LYS A 149 -17.33 -0.83 1.31
N HIS A 150 -17.90 0.38 1.30
CA HIS A 150 -17.34 1.54 1.98
C HIS A 150 -17.90 1.77 3.40
N ALA A 151 -18.93 1.03 3.81
CA ALA A 151 -19.67 1.24 5.06
C ALA A 151 -18.78 1.33 6.31
N ASN A 152 -17.77 0.45 6.41
CA ASN A 152 -16.83 0.46 7.53
C ASN A 152 -15.89 1.67 7.51
N ALA A 153 -15.38 2.05 6.33
CA ALA A 153 -14.51 3.21 6.18
C ALA A 153 -15.28 4.49 6.52
N PHE A 154 -16.51 4.64 6.02
CA PHE A 154 -17.38 5.78 6.33
C PHE A 154 -17.70 5.88 7.83
N ARG A 155 -17.96 4.75 8.50
CA ARG A 155 -18.18 4.74 9.96
C ARG A 155 -17.00 5.31 10.73
N LEU A 156 -15.76 4.96 10.35
CA LEU A 156 -14.57 5.53 10.97
C LEU A 156 -14.44 7.02 10.63
N MET A 157 -14.61 7.42 9.38
CA MET A 157 -14.51 8.82 8.97
C MET A 157 -15.51 9.71 9.72
N ASP A 158 -16.75 9.26 9.84
CA ASP A 158 -17.79 9.94 10.63
C ASP A 158 -17.36 10.09 12.10
N HIS A 159 -16.78 9.03 12.68
CA HIS A 159 -16.28 9.08 14.04
C HIS A 159 -15.12 10.06 14.20
N LEU A 160 -14.13 10.04 13.28
CA LEU A 160 -13.01 10.97 13.26
C LEU A 160 -13.47 12.42 13.15
N SER A 161 -14.42 12.70 12.26
CA SER A 161 -14.98 14.04 12.10
C SER A 161 -15.70 14.49 13.37
N LYS A 162 -16.64 13.68 13.90
CA LYS A 162 -17.51 14.06 15.03
C LYS A 162 -16.81 14.08 16.39
N LYS A 163 -15.80 13.23 16.60
CA LYS A 163 -15.15 13.04 17.91
C LYS A 163 -13.74 13.60 17.97
N HIS A 164 -13.05 13.69 16.84
CA HIS A 164 -11.67 14.14 16.79
C HIS A 164 -11.48 15.41 15.94
N GLY A 165 -12.56 15.96 15.35
CA GLY A 165 -12.47 17.12 14.46
C GLY A 165 -11.62 16.87 13.22
N ARG A 166 -11.39 15.60 12.85
CA ARG A 166 -10.48 15.20 11.78
C ARG A 166 -11.26 14.74 10.56
N SER A 167 -11.36 15.62 9.57
CA SER A 167 -12.07 15.36 8.31
C SER A 167 -11.23 14.53 7.34
N VAL A 168 -11.92 13.73 6.53
CA VAL A 168 -11.33 12.94 5.45
C VAL A 168 -11.92 13.42 4.12
N ILE A 169 -11.06 13.79 3.18
CA ILE A 169 -11.44 14.20 1.84
C ILE A 169 -11.74 12.92 1.05
N ARG A 170 -12.97 12.77 0.58
CA ARG A 170 -13.40 11.60 -0.20
C ARG A 170 -13.42 11.99 -1.67
N ILE A 171 -12.71 11.24 -2.48
CA ILE A 171 -12.65 11.44 -3.93
C ILE A 171 -13.30 10.24 -4.59
N LYS A 172 -14.45 10.47 -5.24
CA LYS A 172 -15.11 9.43 -6.03
C LYS A 172 -14.33 9.23 -7.32
N SER A 173 -14.06 7.99 -7.69
CA SER A 173 -13.30 7.67 -8.89
C SER A 173 -13.55 6.26 -9.38
N ASN A 174 -13.45 6.10 -10.70
CA ASN A 174 -13.46 4.81 -11.37
C ASN A 174 -12.09 4.33 -11.86
N HIS A 175 -10.97 5.00 -11.55
CA HIS A 175 -9.66 4.73 -12.17
C HIS A 175 -9.18 3.26 -12.07
N GLU A 176 -9.63 2.52 -11.06
CA GLU A 176 -9.31 1.10 -10.91
C GLU A 176 -9.92 0.18 -12.00
N THR A 177 -10.81 0.72 -12.84
CA THR A 177 -11.38 0.03 -14.02
C THR A 177 -10.41 -0.03 -15.19
N ILE A 178 -9.32 0.75 -15.22
CA ILE A 178 -8.29 0.67 -16.28
C ILE A 178 -7.87 -0.79 -16.54
N ARG A 179 -7.66 -1.54 -15.46
CA ARG A 179 -7.26 -2.96 -15.50
C ARG A 179 -8.23 -3.87 -16.24
N THR A 180 -9.53 -3.54 -16.28
CA THR A 180 -10.53 -4.38 -16.95
C THR A 180 -10.38 -4.35 -18.47
N ASN A 181 -9.80 -3.29 -19.03
CA ASN A 181 -9.44 -3.23 -20.45
C ASN A 181 -8.31 -4.20 -20.83
N HIS A 182 -7.62 -4.77 -19.84
CA HIS A 182 -6.53 -5.74 -20.00
C HIS A 182 -6.90 -7.13 -19.47
N GLY A 183 -8.20 -7.44 -19.36
CA GLY A 183 -8.67 -8.75 -18.91
C GLY A 183 -8.35 -9.07 -17.44
N LYS A 184 -8.00 -8.06 -16.63
CA LYS A 184 -7.73 -8.20 -15.19
C LYS A 184 -8.92 -7.72 -14.38
N ALA A 185 -9.06 -8.24 -13.17
CA ALA A 185 -10.02 -7.70 -12.20
C ALA A 185 -9.72 -6.24 -11.84
N VAL A 186 -10.75 -5.49 -11.45
CA VAL A 186 -10.64 -4.13 -10.89
C VAL A 186 -9.57 -4.07 -9.81
N GLY A 187 -8.70 -3.06 -9.88
CA GLY A 187 -7.68 -2.78 -8.86
C GLY A 187 -6.68 -1.74 -9.35
N PHE A 188 -5.53 -1.67 -8.70
CA PHE A 188 -4.48 -0.70 -9.00
C PHE A 188 -3.53 -1.19 -10.10
N SER A 189 -3.25 -0.34 -11.10
CA SER A 189 -2.29 -0.64 -12.17
C SER A 189 -0.85 -0.72 -11.65
N THR A 190 -0.53 0.12 -10.66
CA THR A 190 0.75 0.17 -9.96
C THR A 190 0.54 0.23 -8.45
N ASP A 191 1.61 0.08 -7.66
CA ASP A 191 1.53 0.16 -6.20
C ASP A 191 1.01 1.52 -5.69
N TYR A 192 1.33 2.63 -6.39
CA TYR A 192 0.93 3.98 -6.00
C TYR A 192 -0.31 4.51 -6.71
N ALA A 193 -0.95 3.74 -7.60
CA ALA A 193 -2.27 4.11 -8.12
C ALA A 193 -3.30 4.25 -6.98
N CYS A 194 -3.11 3.52 -5.87
CA CYS A 194 -3.93 3.65 -4.67
C CYS A 194 -3.85 5.02 -3.96
N ALA A 195 -2.85 5.83 -4.32
CA ALA A 195 -2.59 7.15 -3.75
C ALA A 195 -2.67 8.26 -4.80
N VAL A 196 -3.18 7.98 -6.00
CA VAL A 196 -3.24 8.97 -7.10
C VAL A 196 -4.00 10.23 -6.71
N GLN A 197 -4.99 10.13 -5.84
CA GLN A 197 -5.76 11.27 -5.32
C GLN A 197 -4.88 12.18 -4.46
N VAL A 198 -3.90 11.64 -3.73
CA VAL A 198 -2.92 12.42 -2.98
C VAL A 198 -2.04 13.21 -3.94
N ILE A 199 -1.65 12.61 -5.06
CA ILE A 199 -0.84 13.25 -6.11
C ILE A 199 -1.65 14.40 -6.75
N LEU A 200 -2.88 14.13 -7.17
CA LEU A 200 -3.75 15.12 -7.84
C LEU A 200 -4.15 16.30 -6.94
N LEU A 201 -4.22 16.08 -5.62
CA LEU A 201 -4.56 17.12 -4.64
C LEU A 201 -3.33 17.83 -4.06
N ALA A 202 -2.12 17.51 -4.52
CA ALA A 202 -0.91 17.96 -3.87
C ALA A 202 -0.76 19.48 -3.83
N ASP A 203 -1.01 20.19 -4.93
CA ASP A 203 -0.92 21.66 -4.91
C ASP A 203 -2.08 22.31 -4.15
N TYR A 204 -3.29 21.76 -4.33
CA TYR A 204 -4.49 22.25 -3.64
C TYR A 204 -4.38 22.16 -2.11
N LEU A 205 -3.70 21.14 -1.59
CA LEU A 205 -3.53 20.90 -0.16
C LEU A 205 -2.14 21.29 0.36
N ASP A 206 -1.29 21.91 -0.46
CA ASP A 206 0.10 22.28 -0.15
C ASP A 206 0.93 21.09 0.36
N LEU A 207 0.87 19.96 -0.36
CA LEU A 207 1.50 18.71 0.05
C LEU A 207 3.00 18.63 -0.29
N ASP A 208 3.76 18.08 0.66
CA ASP A 208 5.20 17.82 0.56
C ASP A 208 5.57 16.34 0.55
N SER A 209 4.62 15.47 0.86
CA SER A 209 4.87 14.05 1.02
C SER A 209 3.61 13.24 0.76
N LEU A 210 3.84 12.03 0.28
CA LEU A 210 2.81 11.04 0.01
C LEU A 210 3.02 9.85 0.93
N ALA A 211 2.01 9.57 1.77
CA ALA A 211 2.00 8.48 2.71
C ALA A 211 0.98 7.41 2.35
N THR A 212 1.27 6.16 2.75
CA THR A 212 0.31 5.06 2.81
C THR A 212 0.43 4.33 4.14
N GLY A 213 -0.50 3.42 4.43
CA GLY A 213 -0.43 2.54 5.60
C GLY A 213 0.33 1.25 5.31
N MET A 214 1.52 1.30 4.71
CA MET A 214 2.29 0.10 4.36
C MET A 214 3.08 -0.42 5.58
N PRO A 215 2.71 -1.59 6.15
CA PRO A 215 3.37 -2.12 7.34
C PRO A 215 4.66 -2.88 7.00
N LEU A 216 5.38 -3.31 8.04
CA LEU A 216 6.62 -4.11 7.98
C LEU A 216 6.51 -5.32 7.08
N GLU A 217 5.38 -6.03 7.11
CA GLU A 217 5.12 -7.20 6.29
C GLU A 217 5.15 -6.90 4.79
N ASN A 218 4.71 -5.71 4.40
CA ASN A 218 4.74 -5.29 3.02
C ASN A 218 6.08 -4.64 2.67
N SER A 219 6.76 -4.00 3.60
CA SER A 219 8.05 -3.33 3.32
C SER A 219 9.22 -4.31 3.34
N TYR A 220 9.42 -5.05 4.43
CA TYR A 220 10.64 -5.83 4.68
C TYR A 220 10.47 -7.34 4.61
N LEU A 221 9.25 -7.85 4.36
CA LEU A 221 9.00 -9.27 4.15
C LEU A 221 8.45 -9.54 2.74
N TYR A 222 9.29 -10.04 1.85
CA TYR A 222 8.89 -10.50 0.53
C TYR A 222 7.83 -11.61 0.65
N HIS A 223 6.63 -11.33 0.15
CA HIS A 223 5.41 -12.15 0.31
C HIS A 223 5.08 -12.55 1.77
N GLY A 224 5.68 -11.84 2.74
CA GLY A 224 5.57 -12.10 4.16
C GLY A 224 6.36 -13.30 4.69
N TYR A 225 7.20 -13.96 3.89
CA TYR A 225 7.92 -15.17 4.33
C TYR A 225 9.45 -15.06 4.32
N ARG A 226 10.01 -14.09 3.61
CA ARG A 226 11.46 -13.89 3.49
C ARG A 226 11.83 -12.42 3.64
N TYR A 227 12.88 -12.12 4.37
CA TYR A 227 13.42 -10.77 4.50
C TYR A 227 13.81 -10.21 3.13
N ARG A 228 13.54 -8.92 2.94
CA ARG A 228 14.10 -8.12 1.85
C ARG A 228 14.60 -6.80 2.38
N ASP A 229 15.69 -6.32 1.79
CA ASP A 229 16.14 -4.95 2.01
C ASP A 229 15.23 -3.99 1.21
N PHE A 230 14.25 -3.40 1.89
CA PHE A 230 13.27 -2.53 1.26
C PHE A 230 13.91 -1.30 0.61
N LYS A 231 14.92 -0.70 1.25
CA LYS A 231 15.65 0.48 0.75
C LYS A 231 16.34 0.19 -0.58
N ARG A 232 16.74 -1.06 -0.80
CA ARG A 232 17.39 -1.52 -2.04
C ARG A 232 16.43 -2.14 -3.05
N SER A 233 15.15 -2.30 -2.72
CA SER A 233 14.14 -2.86 -3.62
C SER A 233 13.93 -1.99 -4.87
N TRP A 234 13.50 -2.60 -5.99
CA TRP A 234 13.10 -1.87 -7.19
C TRP A 234 12.04 -0.79 -6.88
N PHE A 235 11.04 -1.16 -6.06
CA PHE A 235 9.98 -0.27 -5.61
C PHE A 235 10.56 1.03 -5.02
N TRP A 236 11.46 0.93 -4.04
CA TRP A 236 11.98 2.11 -3.34
C TRP A 236 12.87 2.95 -4.26
N ARG A 237 13.73 2.30 -5.07
CA ARG A 237 14.60 3.02 -6.01
C ARG A 237 13.82 3.80 -7.07
N LEU A 238 12.73 3.22 -7.58
CA LEU A 238 11.87 3.87 -8.56
C LEU A 238 11.06 5.00 -7.91
N TYR A 239 10.19 4.65 -6.97
CA TYR A 239 9.22 5.61 -6.44
C TYR A 239 9.85 6.63 -5.50
N GLY A 240 10.89 6.26 -4.75
CA GLY A 240 11.61 7.19 -3.89
C GLY A 240 12.17 8.37 -4.69
N ALA A 241 12.93 8.07 -5.74
CA ALA A 241 13.48 9.10 -6.63
C ALA A 241 12.38 9.86 -7.40
N LEU A 242 11.35 9.15 -7.89
CA LEU A 242 10.24 9.77 -8.64
C LEU A 242 9.46 10.78 -7.80
N PHE A 243 9.08 10.43 -6.58
CA PHE A 243 8.29 11.32 -5.75
C PHE A 243 9.12 12.42 -5.12
N GLU A 244 10.39 12.16 -4.79
CA GLU A 244 11.32 13.21 -4.34
C GLU A 244 11.52 14.28 -5.42
N SER A 245 11.61 13.89 -6.71
CA SER A 245 11.87 14.83 -7.81
C SER A 245 10.74 15.85 -8.02
N ILE A 246 9.51 15.54 -7.61
CA ILE A 246 8.34 16.44 -7.65
C ILE A 246 7.96 17.01 -6.29
N GLY A 247 8.83 16.88 -5.29
CA GLY A 247 8.63 17.42 -3.95
C GLY A 247 7.51 16.74 -3.15
N LEU A 248 7.24 15.46 -3.40
CA LEU A 248 6.27 14.61 -2.71
C LEU A 248 6.90 13.39 -2.03
N SER A 249 8.05 13.56 -1.37
CA SER A 249 8.83 12.46 -0.76
C SER A 249 7.94 11.40 -0.07
N ILE A 250 8.23 10.13 -0.31
CA ILE A 250 7.49 9.02 0.28
C ILE A 250 7.58 9.10 1.81
N PHE A 251 6.43 9.01 2.49
CA PHE A 251 6.33 9.03 3.94
C PHE A 251 5.61 7.78 4.47
N GLN A 252 6.36 6.77 4.91
CA GLN A 252 5.81 5.48 5.35
C GLN A 252 5.99 5.28 6.86
N PRO A 253 5.19 5.94 7.72
CA PRO A 253 5.41 5.98 9.17
C PRO A 253 5.31 4.62 9.86
N VAL A 254 4.69 3.63 9.21
CA VAL A 254 4.48 2.28 9.75
C VAL A 254 5.29 1.20 9.02
N ALA A 255 6.22 1.55 8.12
CA ALA A 255 7.03 0.58 7.38
C ALA A 255 7.92 -0.30 8.27
N GLY A 256 8.25 0.15 9.49
CA GLY A 256 8.96 -0.63 10.49
C GLY A 256 8.04 -1.35 11.49
N CYS A 257 6.73 -1.17 11.39
CA CYS A 257 5.75 -1.68 12.34
C CYS A 257 5.04 -2.90 11.77
N SER A 258 5.04 -4.02 12.49
CA SER A 258 4.21 -5.17 12.16
C SER A 258 2.72 -4.83 12.25
N GLU A 259 1.88 -5.70 11.72
CA GLU A 259 0.43 -5.58 11.89
C GLU A 259 -0.03 -5.70 13.35
N GLU A 260 0.78 -6.30 14.24
CA GLU A 260 0.53 -6.29 15.69
C GLU A 260 0.75 -4.90 16.28
N ILE A 261 1.83 -4.22 15.88
CA ILE A 261 2.14 -2.87 16.34
C ILE A 261 1.09 -1.88 15.80
N THR A 262 0.69 -1.99 14.52
CA THR A 262 -0.37 -1.12 13.99
C THR A 262 -1.70 -1.36 14.70
N ASN A 263 -2.02 -2.60 15.05
CA ASN A 263 -3.19 -2.94 15.86
C ASN A 263 -3.12 -2.31 17.26
N ARG A 264 -1.98 -2.43 17.95
CA ARG A 264 -1.75 -1.82 19.26
C ARG A 264 -1.90 -0.31 19.24
N ILE A 265 -1.29 0.39 18.29
CA ILE A 265 -1.42 1.84 18.11
C ILE A 265 -2.89 2.24 18.02
N VAL A 266 -3.67 1.56 17.18
CA VAL A 266 -5.09 1.85 16.99
C VAL A 266 -5.91 1.53 18.25
N GLN A 267 -5.59 0.43 18.95
CA GLN A 267 -6.25 0.00 20.18
C GLN A 267 -6.04 0.98 21.33
N GLU A 268 -4.79 1.38 21.59
CA GLU A 268 -4.46 2.30 22.67
C GLU A 268 -5.01 3.71 22.45
N ASN A 269 -5.36 4.06 21.20
CA ASN A 269 -6.06 5.29 20.85
C ASN A 269 -7.59 5.16 20.81
N GLY A 270 -8.14 4.01 21.24
CA GLY A 270 -9.60 3.81 21.32
C GLY A 270 -10.31 3.71 19.96
N LEU A 271 -9.57 3.43 18.88
CA LEU A 271 -10.12 3.38 17.52
C LEU A 271 -10.33 1.96 16.98
N ILE A 272 -10.02 0.93 17.76
CA ILE A 272 -10.05 -0.47 17.29
C ILE A 272 -11.44 -0.94 16.86
N ASP A 273 -12.49 -0.44 17.51
CA ASP A 273 -13.87 -0.77 17.15
C ASP A 273 -14.31 -0.11 15.84
N TYR A 274 -13.59 0.92 15.37
CA TYR A 274 -13.93 1.70 14.18
C TYR A 274 -13.04 1.37 12.99
N ALA A 275 -11.73 1.21 13.20
CA ALA A 275 -10.77 0.90 12.15
C ALA A 275 -10.91 -0.56 11.71
N GLN A 276 -11.57 -0.76 10.56
CA GLN A 276 -11.94 -2.08 10.08
C GLN A 276 -11.34 -2.34 8.71
N SER A 277 -10.50 -3.38 8.62
CA SER A 277 -9.87 -3.80 7.36
C SER A 277 -10.84 -4.53 6.42
N CYS A 278 -12.06 -4.83 6.87
CA CYS A 278 -13.04 -5.56 6.08
C CYS A 278 -13.72 -4.66 5.05
N ILE A 279 -13.39 -4.91 3.77
CA ILE A 279 -13.96 -4.24 2.60
C ILE A 279 -15.18 -4.96 2.01
N ARG A 280 -15.70 -6.01 2.66
CA ARG A 280 -16.80 -6.84 2.13
C ARG A 280 -18.13 -6.65 2.88
N SER A 281 -18.12 -5.96 4.02
CA SER A 281 -19.34 -5.74 4.80
C SER A 281 -20.10 -4.54 4.25
N THR A 282 -21.41 -4.72 4.05
CA THR A 282 -22.36 -3.63 3.76
C THR A 282 -22.87 -2.95 5.02
N GLU A 283 -22.67 -3.56 6.19
CA GLU A 283 -23.16 -3.07 7.47
C GLU A 283 -22.03 -2.39 8.24
N PRO A 284 -22.19 -1.11 8.63
CA PRO A 284 -21.21 -0.40 9.44
C PRO A 284 -20.88 -1.12 10.75
N GLY A 285 -19.58 -1.35 10.98
CA GLY A 285 -19.08 -1.95 12.21
C GLY A 285 -19.16 -3.46 12.29
N THR A 286 -19.55 -4.11 11.19
CA THR A 286 -19.49 -5.57 11.09
C THR A 286 -18.42 -6.00 10.11
N VAL A 287 -17.92 -7.22 10.29
CA VAL A 287 -16.87 -7.82 9.46
C VAL A 287 -17.39 -9.12 8.88
N CYS A 288 -16.96 -9.47 7.67
CA CYS A 288 -17.47 -10.68 7.02
C CYS A 288 -17.02 -11.99 7.71
N GLY A 289 -15.97 -11.94 8.54
CA GLY A 289 -15.45 -13.08 9.30
C GLY A 289 -14.92 -14.27 8.47
N ARG A 290 -14.91 -14.14 7.14
CA ARG A 290 -14.70 -15.26 6.20
C ARG A 290 -13.65 -15.01 5.12
N CYS A 291 -13.03 -13.83 5.09
CA CYS A 291 -11.95 -13.53 4.14
C CYS A 291 -10.58 -13.61 4.81
N TRP A 292 -9.52 -13.73 4.01
CA TRP A 292 -8.14 -13.82 4.50
C TRP A 292 -7.76 -12.66 5.44
N LYS A 293 -8.11 -11.43 5.06
CA LYS A 293 -7.81 -10.22 5.85
C LYS A 293 -8.51 -10.26 7.22
N CYS A 294 -9.78 -10.64 7.28
CA CYS A 294 -10.50 -10.77 8.57
C CYS A 294 -9.89 -11.87 9.42
N PHE A 295 -9.55 -13.01 8.81
CA PHE A 295 -8.96 -14.15 9.50
C PHE A 295 -7.58 -13.86 10.10
N ARG A 296 -6.75 -13.04 9.45
CA ARG A 296 -5.43 -12.66 9.94
C ARG A 296 -5.46 -11.44 10.88
N LYS A 297 -6.27 -10.42 10.59
CA LYS A 297 -6.28 -9.15 11.35
C LYS A 297 -7.25 -9.11 12.52
N ASN A 298 -8.44 -9.68 12.36
CA ASN A 298 -9.50 -9.55 13.38
C ASN A 298 -9.46 -10.70 14.39
N SER A 299 -8.80 -11.81 14.04
CA SER A 299 -8.53 -12.91 14.95
C SER A 299 -7.71 -12.49 16.16
N MET A 300 -6.75 -11.59 15.98
CA MET A 300 -5.94 -10.99 17.06
C MET A 300 -6.80 -10.26 18.08
N ASN A 301 -7.92 -9.68 17.64
CA ASN A 301 -8.86 -8.94 18.47
C ASN A 301 -9.98 -9.83 19.06
N GLY A 302 -9.80 -11.15 19.07
CA GLY A 302 -10.77 -12.10 19.62
C GLY A 302 -12.07 -12.23 18.82
N SER A 303 -12.13 -11.68 17.60
CA SER A 303 -13.31 -11.76 16.74
C SER A 303 -13.60 -13.21 16.33
N LYS A 304 -14.88 -13.56 16.20
CA LYS A 304 -15.29 -14.87 15.69
C LYS A 304 -14.78 -15.07 14.26
N TRP A 305 -14.17 -16.21 14.00
CA TRP A 305 -13.71 -16.61 12.67
C TRP A 305 -14.14 -18.03 12.34
N GLN A 306 -14.23 -18.28 11.04
CA GLN A 306 -14.46 -19.60 10.47
C GLN A 306 -13.46 -19.83 9.34
N VAL A 307 -12.98 -21.06 9.21
CA VAL A 307 -12.20 -21.46 8.04
C VAL A 307 -13.18 -21.56 6.88
N SER A 308 -13.20 -20.53 6.04
CA SER A 308 -13.91 -20.55 4.77
C SER A 308 -13.07 -21.23 3.70
N HIS A 309 -13.67 -21.53 2.54
CA HIS A 309 -12.94 -22.06 1.40
C HIS A 309 -11.76 -21.17 0.96
N GLU A 310 -11.91 -19.84 1.02
CA GLU A 310 -10.83 -18.89 0.73
C GLU A 310 -9.67 -19.03 1.73
N ILE A 311 -9.99 -19.12 3.02
CA ILE A 311 -8.99 -19.25 4.08
C ILE A 311 -8.27 -20.59 3.96
N GLU A 312 -9.02 -21.67 3.73
CA GLU A 312 -8.46 -23.00 3.51
C GLU A 312 -7.50 -23.02 2.31
N THR A 313 -7.89 -22.42 1.19
CA THR A 313 -7.07 -22.28 -0.02
C THR A 313 -5.72 -21.61 0.27
N PHE A 314 -5.71 -20.57 1.12
CA PHE A 314 -4.46 -19.89 1.49
C PHE A 314 -3.65 -20.64 2.55
N LEU A 315 -4.29 -21.38 3.46
CA LEU A 315 -3.62 -22.20 4.46
C LEU A 315 -2.88 -23.40 3.86
N ILE A 316 -3.39 -23.96 2.77
CA ILE A 316 -2.75 -25.09 2.06
C ILE A 316 -1.65 -24.63 1.08
N LYS A 317 -1.68 -23.37 0.63
CA LYS A 317 -0.70 -22.85 -0.34
C LYS A 317 0.68 -22.78 0.31
N VAL A 318 1.70 -23.21 -0.44
CA VAL A 318 3.13 -23.07 -0.10
C VAL A 318 3.77 -22.12 -1.11
N PRO A 319 4.48 -21.06 -0.69
CA PRO A 319 4.56 -20.53 0.67
C PRO A 319 3.21 -20.09 1.25
N LEU A 320 3.08 -20.15 2.58
CA LEU A 320 1.92 -19.62 3.29
C LEU A 320 1.79 -18.12 2.98
N LYS A 321 0.58 -17.71 2.61
CA LYS A 321 0.32 -16.31 2.25
C LYS A 321 0.61 -15.40 3.45
N GLN A 322 1.52 -14.43 3.32
CA GLN A 322 1.88 -13.53 4.42
C GLN A 322 2.33 -14.31 5.67
N ALA A 323 3.23 -15.28 5.48
CA ALA A 323 3.53 -16.34 6.43
C ALA A 323 3.86 -15.85 7.85
N ALA A 324 4.79 -14.91 8.02
CA ALA A 324 5.21 -14.42 9.35
C ALA A 324 4.02 -13.87 10.16
N ALA A 325 3.29 -12.89 9.62
CA ALA A 325 2.13 -12.33 10.29
C ALA A 325 1.00 -13.36 10.51
N THR A 326 0.86 -14.31 9.58
CA THR A 326 -0.14 -15.37 9.71
C THR A 326 0.20 -16.31 10.88
N ILE A 327 1.41 -16.86 10.92
CA ILE A 327 1.87 -17.72 12.01
C ILE A 327 1.82 -16.97 13.34
N TYR A 328 2.27 -15.72 13.37
CA TYR A 328 2.24 -14.91 14.58
C TYR A 328 0.79 -14.67 15.07
N SER A 329 -0.14 -14.34 14.17
CA SER A 329 -1.56 -14.23 14.53
C SER A 329 -2.13 -15.54 15.08
N PHE A 330 -1.62 -16.69 14.63
CA PHE A 330 -2.06 -18.00 15.14
C PHE A 330 -1.52 -18.29 16.54
N GLN A 331 -0.28 -17.91 16.82
CA GLN A 331 0.30 -17.99 18.15
C GLN A 331 -0.50 -17.15 19.15
N ARG A 332 -1.00 -15.97 18.74
CA ARG A 332 -1.92 -15.13 19.54
C ARG A 332 -3.31 -15.76 19.75
N MET A 333 -3.71 -16.68 18.88
CA MET A 333 -4.95 -17.45 19.01
C MET A 333 -4.78 -18.77 19.76
N ALA A 334 -3.61 -19.05 20.34
CA ALA A 334 -3.35 -20.31 21.05
C ALA A 334 -4.47 -20.66 22.04
N ASP A 335 -4.78 -21.96 22.15
CA ASP A 335 -5.78 -22.40 23.12
C ASP A 335 -5.34 -22.07 24.56
N ARG A 336 -6.25 -22.25 25.54
CA ARG A 336 -5.94 -21.97 26.96
C ARG A 336 -4.72 -22.73 27.52
N LYS A 337 -4.19 -23.72 26.80
CA LYS A 337 -2.99 -24.49 27.14
C LYS A 337 -1.78 -24.14 26.26
N GLY A 338 -1.84 -23.06 25.48
CA GLY A 338 -0.77 -22.63 24.58
C GLY A 338 -0.63 -23.47 23.32
N ARG A 339 -1.64 -24.28 22.95
CA ARG A 339 -1.55 -25.22 21.80
C ARG A 339 -2.23 -24.67 20.55
N ILE A 340 -1.85 -25.21 19.40
CA ILE A 340 -2.50 -24.95 18.10
C ILE A 340 -4.02 -25.16 18.23
N PRO A 341 -4.84 -24.15 17.86
CA PRO A 341 -6.29 -24.28 17.80
C PRO A 341 -6.71 -25.49 16.97
N LYS A 342 -7.71 -26.27 17.45
CA LYS A 342 -8.13 -27.53 16.80
C LYS A 342 -8.38 -27.39 15.30
N LYS A 343 -9.00 -26.28 14.87
CA LYS A 343 -9.31 -25.99 13.46
C LYS A 343 -8.07 -25.73 12.59
N LEU A 344 -6.91 -25.42 13.18
CA LEU A 344 -5.68 -25.13 12.46
C LEU A 344 -4.68 -26.30 12.44
N ARG A 345 -4.91 -27.34 13.26
CA ARG A 345 -4.06 -28.54 13.32
C ARG A 345 -3.95 -29.32 12.00
N PRO A 346 -4.97 -29.37 11.13
CA PRO A 346 -4.86 -30.09 9.86
C PRO A 346 -3.88 -29.47 8.85
N TYR A 347 -3.33 -28.26 9.10
CA TYR A 347 -2.47 -27.56 8.16
C TYR A 347 -0.99 -27.73 8.54
N PRO A 348 -0.19 -28.52 7.78
CA PRO A 348 1.18 -28.88 8.18
C PRO A 348 2.11 -27.69 8.43
N GLN A 349 1.97 -26.63 7.64
CA GLN A 349 2.77 -25.40 7.79
C GLN A 349 2.53 -24.72 9.14
N VAL A 350 1.32 -24.83 9.71
CA VAL A 350 1.01 -24.28 11.03
C VAL A 350 1.79 -25.03 12.10
N GLU A 351 1.82 -26.36 12.03
CA GLU A 351 2.60 -27.18 12.96
C GLU A 351 4.10 -26.95 12.80
N GLN A 352 4.59 -26.93 11.56
CA GLN A 352 6.00 -26.71 11.22
C GLN A 352 6.55 -25.42 11.83
N PHE A 353 5.80 -24.32 11.76
CA PHE A 353 6.25 -23.00 12.21
C PHE A 353 5.70 -22.59 13.58
N TRP A 354 4.93 -23.43 14.27
CA TRP A 354 4.23 -23.06 15.52
C TRP A 354 5.16 -22.54 16.61
N ASN A 355 6.33 -23.17 16.77
CA ASN A 355 7.28 -22.86 17.84
C ASN A 355 8.34 -21.82 17.43
N LEU A 356 8.18 -21.18 16.26
CA LEU A 356 9.10 -20.14 15.82
C LEU A 356 8.99 -18.91 16.72
N ASP A 357 10.15 -18.39 17.16
CA ASP A 357 10.18 -17.12 17.88
C ASP A 357 9.93 -15.95 16.92
N LEU A 358 8.72 -15.41 17.01
CA LEU A 358 8.26 -14.23 16.28
C LEU A 358 7.98 -13.05 17.23
N THR A 359 8.48 -13.08 18.46
CA THR A 359 8.29 -11.98 19.43
C THR A 359 8.93 -10.66 18.99
N TRP A 360 9.85 -10.70 18.03
CA TRP A 360 10.35 -9.50 17.37
C TRP A 360 9.25 -8.74 16.62
N MET A 361 8.14 -9.38 16.26
CA MET A 361 6.97 -8.69 15.68
C MET A 361 6.30 -7.72 16.66
N ASP A 362 6.56 -7.80 17.98
CA ASP A 362 6.12 -6.81 18.96
C ASP A 362 6.97 -5.52 18.99
N LYS A 363 8.08 -5.51 18.24
CA LYS A 363 9.08 -4.44 18.25
C LYS A 363 9.21 -3.81 16.87
N HIS A 364 9.39 -2.49 16.80
CA HIS A 364 9.54 -1.85 15.50
C HIS A 364 10.95 -2.04 14.95
N PHE A 365 11.09 -2.14 13.63
CA PHE A 365 12.38 -2.25 12.94
C PHE A 365 13.00 -0.85 12.74
N PRO A 366 14.05 -0.46 13.50
CA PRO A 366 14.55 0.92 13.49
C PRO A 366 15.05 1.43 12.13
N PRO A 367 15.70 0.62 11.27
CA PRO A 367 16.16 1.09 9.95
C PRO A 367 15.05 1.63 9.04
N ALA A 368 13.77 1.31 9.29
CA ALA A 368 12.66 1.89 8.54
C ALA A 368 12.48 3.40 8.80
N LEU A 369 12.89 3.91 9.96
CA LEU A 369 12.80 5.34 10.30
C LEU A 369 13.74 6.20 9.44
N GLU A 370 14.84 5.63 8.95
CA GLU A 370 15.77 6.31 8.04
C GLU A 370 15.13 6.70 6.71
N LEU A 371 14.07 5.97 6.31
CA LEU A 371 13.35 6.20 5.05
C LEU A 371 12.29 7.28 5.15
N LEU A 372 12.01 7.79 6.35
CA LEU A 372 11.07 8.88 6.55
C LEU A 372 11.70 10.21 6.09
N PRO A 373 10.89 11.15 5.57
CA PRO A 373 11.35 12.53 5.36
C PRO A 373 11.89 13.10 6.67
N GLU A 374 13.08 13.71 6.60
CA GLU A 374 13.86 14.12 7.77
C GLU A 374 13.03 14.93 8.78
N LYS A 375 12.24 15.90 8.28
CA LYS A 375 11.39 16.77 9.12
C LYS A 375 10.31 16.05 9.93
N TYR A 376 9.94 14.83 9.57
CA TYR A 376 8.91 14.05 10.26
C TYR A 376 9.49 12.93 11.13
N ARG A 377 10.76 12.56 10.94
CA ARG A 377 11.39 11.38 11.56
C ARG A 377 11.29 11.43 13.08
N ASP A 378 11.82 12.47 13.71
CA ASP A 378 11.89 12.59 15.17
C ASP A 378 10.50 12.56 15.82
N SER A 379 9.51 13.23 15.20
CA SER A 379 8.15 13.24 15.71
C SER A 379 7.50 11.86 15.62
N VAL A 380 7.76 11.11 14.55
CA VAL A 380 7.22 9.76 14.38
C VAL A 380 7.89 8.81 15.35
N GLU A 381 9.21 8.85 15.47
CA GLU A 381 9.99 8.03 16.40
C GLU A 381 9.52 8.25 17.84
N LYS A 382 9.40 9.50 18.27
CA LYS A 382 8.92 9.85 19.62
C LYS A 382 7.52 9.31 19.91
N LYS A 383 6.60 9.37 18.94
CA LYS A 383 5.26 8.81 19.09
C LYS A 383 5.30 7.28 19.12
N LEU A 384 6.09 6.66 18.25
CA LEU A 384 6.21 5.21 18.12
C LEU A 384 6.77 4.56 19.39
N ALA A 385 7.72 5.23 20.04
CA ALA A 385 8.28 4.82 21.34
C ALA A 385 7.23 4.72 22.45
N GLY A 386 6.08 5.39 22.31
CA GLY A 386 4.95 5.26 23.23
C GLY A 386 4.19 3.93 23.12
N TYR A 387 4.39 3.16 22.03
CA TYR A 387 3.62 1.93 21.75
C TYR A 387 4.48 0.66 21.72
N CYS A 388 5.76 0.79 21.33
CA CYS A 388 6.63 -0.37 21.19
C CYS A 388 8.12 -0.01 21.31
N GLU A 389 8.88 -0.98 21.79
CA GLU A 389 10.34 -0.92 21.83
C GLU A 389 10.94 -1.13 20.42
N PRO A 390 12.15 -0.61 20.15
CA PRO A 390 12.90 -0.98 18.96
C PRO A 390 13.38 -2.43 19.01
N MET A 391 13.49 -3.08 17.85
CA MET A 391 14.24 -4.33 17.74
C MET A 391 15.71 -4.09 18.13
N ALA A 392 16.29 -5.00 18.91
CA ALA A 392 17.71 -4.95 19.26
C ALA A 392 18.58 -5.54 18.15
N GLN A 393 19.84 -5.11 18.07
CA GLN A 393 20.83 -5.75 17.18
C GLN A 393 21.38 -7.04 17.79
N PRO A 394 21.71 -8.07 16.98
CA PRO A 394 21.40 -8.16 15.55
C PRO A 394 19.89 -8.28 15.31
N TYR A 395 19.36 -7.51 14.35
CA TYR A 395 17.91 -7.46 14.12
C TYR A 395 17.39 -8.83 13.67
N PRO A 396 16.46 -9.48 14.41
CA PRO A 396 16.02 -10.86 14.12
C PRO A 396 15.37 -11.04 12.73
N ILE A 397 14.85 -9.95 12.17
CA ILE A 397 14.26 -9.95 10.82
C ILE A 397 15.33 -10.09 9.72
N ILE A 398 16.58 -9.69 9.95
CA ILE A 398 17.64 -9.80 8.93
C ILE A 398 18.01 -11.27 8.77
N GLY A 399 17.89 -11.78 7.54
CA GLY A 399 18.14 -13.19 7.24
C GLY A 399 16.96 -14.11 7.54
N PHE A 400 15.80 -13.56 7.96
CA PHE A 400 14.58 -14.33 8.14
C PHE A 400 14.12 -14.95 6.81
N ASP A 401 13.96 -16.27 6.74
CA ASP A 401 13.36 -16.97 5.61
C ASP A 401 12.68 -18.26 6.09
N LEU A 402 11.36 -18.34 5.92
CA LEU A 402 10.57 -19.53 6.28
C LEU A 402 10.65 -20.62 5.22
N TYR A 403 11.00 -20.28 3.98
CA TYR A 403 10.99 -21.19 2.84
C TYR A 403 12.28 -21.04 2.00
N PRO A 404 13.46 -21.33 2.57
CA PRO A 404 14.75 -21.12 1.90
C PRO A 404 14.94 -21.95 0.62
N ASN A 405 14.14 -23.00 0.44
CA ASN A 405 14.18 -23.88 -0.73
C ASN A 405 13.20 -23.47 -1.83
N VAL A 406 12.37 -22.44 -1.61
CA VAL A 406 11.47 -21.89 -2.64
C VAL A 406 12.25 -20.84 -3.41
N THR A 407 12.63 -21.18 -4.64
CA THR A 407 13.20 -20.24 -5.61
C THR A 407 12.10 -19.57 -6.40
N ASP A 408 12.27 -18.27 -6.70
CA ASP A 408 11.33 -17.47 -7.49
C ASP A 408 11.21 -17.93 -8.96
#